data_AF-A0A7K1V1Y4-F1
#
_entry.id   AF-A0A7K1V1Y4-F1
#
_cell.length_a   1.000
_cell.length_b   1.000
_cell.length_c   1.000
_cell.angle_alpha   90.00
_cell.angle_beta   90.00
_cell.angle_gamma   90.00
#
_symmetry.space_group_name_H-M   'P 1'
#
loop_
_entity.id
_entity.type
_entity.pdbx_description
1 polymer ?
#
loop_
_entity_poly.entity_id
_entity_poly.type
_entity_poly.pdbx_seq_one_letter_code
_entity_poly.pdbx_strand_id
1 'polypeptide(L)'
;MTASERQLPGTGTAAPAEDEGYSRGLSPRTIQMIAIGGAIGTGLFYGAGGAIQKAGPALILCYLAAGLAIFVIMRALGELLTYRPVTGSFAEYANEFLGRFAGFATGWTYWAVWVATCMAEITVAGKYVQYWFDIPQWVTALVVLGIMFIANLVSVRLFGEGEFWFSAIKVTAIVAMIVIGIGVLIFHFGHAANPTVTNLWNDGGVFPNGFGQALLALQIVVFAYVGVELVGVTAGEARDPKTTLRKAINTLPFRIGLFYIGALIVIMSVSSWRTFHAGRSPFVEVFEQIGIPGAAGIINFVLLTAALSSCNSGIYSTGRMLRSLAHREEAPAALGSLSPRSVPAAGIAVSAAVMVIGVAVNYFSPDKAFGYITSVSTMGIIFVWGMILVCHLIYRLRVKQGALPASDYRLPGAPFTTALALVFLALVVVLLFFTEDGRSALIVGVVWGALVCIGYPLLSRKHAETAA
;
A
#
# COMPACT_ATOMS: atom_id res chain seq x y z
N MET A 1 -7.65 -60.25 -28.39
CA MET A 1 -7.86 -59.54 -27.11
C MET A 1 -6.81 -58.45 -27.00
N THR A 2 -7.13 -57.23 -27.39
CA THR A 2 -6.27 -56.06 -27.20
C THR A 2 -7.15 -54.88 -26.81
N ALA A 3 -6.75 -54.22 -25.74
CA ALA A 3 -7.54 -53.29 -24.97
C ALA A 3 -7.75 -51.95 -25.70
N SER A 4 -8.94 -51.40 -25.51
CA SER A 4 -9.37 -50.07 -25.94
C SER A 4 -8.67 -49.01 -25.09
N GLU A 5 -7.81 -48.19 -25.73
CA GLU A 5 -7.27 -46.97 -25.12
C GLU A 5 -8.34 -45.89 -25.12
N ARG A 6 -8.80 -45.49 -23.93
CA ARG A 6 -9.59 -44.27 -23.72
C ARG A 6 -8.69 -43.06 -23.90
N GLN A 7 -8.93 -42.27 -24.95
CA GLN A 7 -8.42 -40.91 -25.08
C GLN A 7 -8.93 -40.04 -23.92
N LEU A 8 -7.99 -39.46 -23.16
CA LEU A 8 -8.26 -38.37 -22.22
C LEU A 8 -8.58 -37.08 -23.01
N PRO A 9 -9.58 -36.28 -22.60
CA PRO A 9 -9.89 -35.03 -23.27
C PRO A 9 -8.71 -34.06 -23.18
N GLY A 10 -8.37 -33.46 -24.31
CA GLY A 10 -7.25 -32.55 -24.48
C GLY A 10 -7.24 -31.41 -23.47
N THR A 11 -6.04 -31.12 -22.98
CA THR A 11 -5.65 -29.90 -22.29
C THR A 11 -6.21 -28.69 -23.04
N GLY A 12 -7.25 -28.07 -22.48
CA GLY A 12 -7.72 -26.77 -22.95
C GLY A 12 -6.57 -25.78 -22.86
N THR A 13 -6.05 -25.38 -24.02
CA THR A 13 -5.12 -24.26 -24.14
C THR A 13 -5.79 -23.05 -23.51
N ALA A 14 -5.35 -22.69 -22.30
CA ALA A 14 -5.76 -21.47 -21.64
C ALA A 14 -5.54 -20.31 -22.60
N ALA A 15 -6.59 -19.52 -22.82
CA ALA A 15 -6.53 -18.34 -23.66
C ALA A 15 -5.33 -17.46 -23.23
N PRO A 16 -4.53 -16.94 -24.18
CA PRO A 16 -3.47 -16.00 -23.84
C PRO A 16 -4.08 -14.85 -23.05
N ALA A 17 -3.42 -14.41 -21.97
CA ALA A 17 -3.84 -13.24 -21.22
C ALA A 17 -4.11 -12.09 -22.20
N GLU A 18 -5.36 -11.60 -22.23
CA GLU A 18 -5.75 -10.53 -23.13
C GLU A 18 -4.81 -9.34 -22.92
N ASP A 19 -4.09 -8.97 -23.98
CA ASP A 19 -3.32 -7.73 -24.00
C ASP A 19 -4.37 -6.62 -23.94
N GLU A 20 -4.58 -6.01 -22.75
CA GLU A 20 -5.61 -4.98 -22.49
C GLU A 20 -5.38 -3.68 -23.32
N GLY A 21 -4.62 -3.71 -24.41
CA GLY A 21 -4.35 -2.59 -25.29
C GLY A 21 -3.38 -1.55 -24.72
N TYR A 22 -2.75 -1.82 -23.57
CA TYR A 22 -1.71 -0.95 -23.03
C TYR A 22 -0.40 -1.14 -23.81
N SER A 23 0.25 -0.04 -24.20
CA SER A 23 1.60 -0.12 -24.74
C SER A 23 2.54 -0.67 -23.66
N ARG A 24 3.24 -1.78 -23.94
CA ARG A 24 4.28 -2.37 -23.05
C ARG A 24 5.47 -1.41 -22.91
N GLY A 25 5.33 -0.38 -22.06
CA GLY A 25 6.22 0.77 -21.99
C GLY A 25 7.04 0.91 -20.70
N LEU A 26 6.71 0.17 -19.64
CA LEU A 26 7.42 0.28 -18.36
C LEU A 26 8.70 -0.56 -18.35
N SER A 27 9.83 0.09 -18.07
CA SER A 27 11.10 -0.61 -17.90
C SER A 27 11.12 -1.42 -16.59
N PRO A 28 11.90 -2.51 -16.49
CA PRO A 28 12.05 -3.25 -15.22
C PRO A 28 12.52 -2.38 -14.05
N ARG A 29 13.31 -1.34 -14.34
CA ARG A 29 13.74 -0.34 -13.34
C ARG A 29 12.57 0.52 -12.89
N THR A 30 11.72 0.97 -13.82
CA THR A 30 10.51 1.74 -13.51
C THR A 30 9.54 0.93 -12.65
N ILE A 31 9.34 -0.36 -12.95
CA ILE A 31 8.48 -1.25 -12.15
C ILE A 31 9.04 -1.40 -10.72
N GLN A 32 10.35 -1.58 -10.57
CA GLN A 32 10.98 -1.63 -9.25
C GLN A 32 10.81 -0.32 -8.50
N MET A 33 10.94 0.82 -9.16
CA MET A 33 10.75 2.12 -8.53
C MET A 33 9.29 2.38 -8.18
N ILE A 34 8.32 1.97 -8.99
CA ILE A 34 6.89 2.00 -8.62
C ILE A 34 6.65 1.14 -7.37
N ALA A 35 7.24 -0.06 -7.32
CA ALA A 35 7.13 -0.96 -6.17
C ALA A 35 7.88 -0.48 -4.92
N ILE A 36 8.83 0.46 -5.04
CA ILE A 36 9.52 1.11 -3.93
C ILE A 36 8.76 2.38 -3.52
N GLY A 37 8.40 3.22 -4.48
CA GLY A 37 7.70 4.49 -4.30
C GLY A 37 6.30 4.34 -3.72
N GLY A 38 5.55 3.34 -4.20
CA GLY A 38 4.24 2.98 -3.66
C GLY A 38 4.31 2.35 -2.26
N ALA A 39 5.42 1.70 -1.92
CA ALA A 39 5.62 1.06 -0.62
C ALA A 39 6.29 1.98 0.42
N ILE A 40 6.60 3.24 0.09
CA ILE A 40 7.18 4.23 1.01
C ILE A 40 6.38 5.52 0.86
N GLY A 41 5.39 5.67 1.75
CA GLY A 41 4.45 6.77 1.76
C GLY A 41 4.30 7.43 3.13
N THR A 42 3.20 8.15 3.30
CA THR A 42 2.95 8.96 4.50
C THR A 42 2.67 8.16 5.76
N GLY A 43 2.33 6.88 5.65
CA GLY A 43 2.20 6.00 6.82
C GLY A 43 3.48 5.90 7.66
N LEU A 44 4.64 5.79 7.01
CA LEU A 44 5.93 5.82 7.71
C LEU A 44 6.30 7.25 8.12
N PHE A 45 6.23 8.20 7.20
CA PHE A 45 6.82 9.52 7.42
C PHE A 45 5.99 10.45 8.31
N TYR A 46 4.67 10.39 8.22
CA TYR A 46 3.77 11.24 9.02
C TYR A 46 3.08 10.42 10.10
N GLY A 47 2.59 9.22 9.76
CA GLY A 47 1.91 8.34 10.71
C GLY A 47 2.79 7.87 11.87
N ALA A 48 4.10 7.79 11.68
CA ALA A 48 5.01 7.36 12.74
C ALA A 48 5.07 8.34 13.92
N GLY A 49 4.83 9.65 13.78
CA GLY A 49 4.93 10.60 14.89
C GLY A 49 3.96 10.25 16.03
N GLY A 50 2.68 10.10 15.69
CA GLY A 50 1.66 9.64 16.64
C GLY A 50 1.87 8.19 17.09
N ALA A 51 2.45 7.33 16.24
CA ALA A 51 2.75 5.95 16.60
C ALA A 51 3.90 5.85 17.61
N ILE A 52 4.94 6.69 17.49
CA ILE A 52 6.06 6.78 18.44
C ILE A 52 5.54 7.32 19.77
N GLN A 53 4.71 8.36 19.74
CA GLN A 53 4.11 8.92 20.95
C GLN A 53 3.29 7.86 21.72
N LYS A 54 2.57 6.98 21.00
CA LYS A 54 1.75 5.91 21.60
C LYS A 54 2.57 4.69 22.04
N ALA A 55 3.41 4.14 21.18
CA ALA A 55 4.11 2.87 21.43
C ALA A 55 5.50 3.04 22.06
N GLY A 56 6.09 4.23 21.97
CA GLY A 56 7.50 4.43 22.29
C GLY A 56 8.41 3.55 21.42
N PRO A 57 9.57 3.10 21.94
CA PRO A 57 10.52 2.25 21.21
C PRO A 57 9.94 0.93 20.71
N ALA A 58 8.88 0.42 21.33
CA ALA A 58 8.17 -0.78 20.88
C ALA A 58 7.63 -0.66 19.45
N LEU A 59 7.47 0.56 18.92
CA LEU A 59 7.08 0.77 17.52
C LEU A 59 8.01 0.04 16.54
N ILE A 60 9.31 -0.06 16.85
CA ILE A 60 10.28 -0.80 16.02
C ILE A 60 9.88 -2.28 15.93
N LEU A 61 9.47 -2.88 17.05
CA LEU A 61 8.99 -4.26 17.09
C LEU A 61 7.65 -4.42 16.36
N CYS A 62 6.77 -3.42 16.43
CA CYS A 62 5.53 -3.41 15.66
C CYS A 62 5.80 -3.41 14.15
N TYR A 63 6.72 -2.56 13.67
CA TYR A 63 7.14 -2.56 12.26
C TYR A 63 7.80 -3.86 11.83
N LEU A 64 8.60 -4.48 12.70
CA LEU A 64 9.20 -5.79 12.44
C LEU A 64 8.13 -6.89 12.33
N ALA A 65 7.22 -6.98 13.30
CA ALA A 65 6.15 -7.98 13.31
C ALA A 65 5.23 -7.85 12.09
N ALA A 66 4.77 -6.63 11.81
CA ALA A 66 3.99 -6.35 10.62
C ALA A 66 4.79 -6.63 9.35
N GLY A 67 6.04 -6.19 9.26
CA GLY A 67 6.91 -6.44 8.11
C GLY A 67 7.11 -7.92 7.80
N LEU A 68 7.22 -8.77 8.83
CA LEU A 68 7.29 -10.22 8.67
C LEU A 68 5.98 -10.78 8.10
N ALA A 69 4.82 -10.35 8.61
CA ALA A 69 3.52 -10.75 8.07
C ALA A 69 3.34 -10.31 6.61
N ILE A 70 3.73 -9.08 6.29
CA ILE A 70 3.74 -8.54 4.92
C ILE A 70 4.66 -9.34 4.01
N PHE A 71 5.85 -9.72 4.47
CA PHE A 71 6.73 -10.57 3.68
C PHE A 71 6.10 -11.93 3.36
N VAL A 72 5.37 -12.53 4.32
CA VAL A 72 4.60 -13.76 4.09
C VAL A 72 3.51 -13.55 3.05
N ILE A 73 2.72 -12.47 3.16
CA ILE A 73 1.67 -12.11 2.18
C ILE A 73 2.27 -11.94 0.79
N MET A 74 3.37 -11.21 0.67
CA MET A 74 4.03 -10.98 -0.62
C MET A 74 4.65 -12.24 -1.21
N ARG A 75 5.19 -13.13 -0.37
CA ARG A 75 5.68 -14.45 -0.81
C ARG A 75 4.55 -15.37 -1.26
N ALA A 76 3.40 -15.35 -0.57
CA ALA A 76 2.19 -16.06 -0.98
C ALA A 76 1.67 -15.54 -2.34
N LEU A 77 1.59 -14.22 -2.50
CA LEU A 77 1.25 -13.57 -3.77
C LEU A 77 2.24 -13.94 -4.88
N GLY A 78 3.54 -13.95 -4.57
CA GLY A 78 4.58 -14.35 -5.51
C GLY A 78 4.46 -15.79 -6.00
N GLU A 79 4.05 -16.71 -5.12
CA GLU A 79 3.77 -18.10 -5.48
C GLU A 79 2.57 -18.21 -6.45
N LEU A 80 1.51 -17.44 -6.22
CA LEU A 80 0.35 -17.38 -7.11
C LEU A 80 0.70 -16.79 -8.50
N LEU A 81 1.45 -15.68 -8.51
CA LEU A 81 1.88 -14.99 -9.73
C LEU A 81 2.91 -15.77 -10.56
N THR A 82 3.68 -16.66 -9.93
CA THR A 82 4.61 -17.54 -10.65
C THR A 82 3.92 -18.78 -11.21
N TYR A 83 2.84 -19.24 -10.56
CA TYR A 83 1.91 -20.22 -11.11
C TYR A 83 1.23 -19.68 -12.37
N ARG A 84 0.64 -18.48 -12.31
CA ARG A 84 -0.06 -17.87 -13.45
C ARG A 84 0.04 -16.34 -13.42
N PRO A 85 0.93 -15.71 -14.21
CA PRO A 85 0.98 -14.25 -14.33
C PRO A 85 -0.32 -13.71 -14.96
N VAL A 86 -0.98 -12.75 -14.29
CA VAL A 86 -2.24 -12.13 -14.74
C VAL A 86 -2.21 -10.61 -14.50
N THR A 87 -2.88 -9.84 -15.36
CA THR A 87 -2.96 -8.37 -15.29
C THR A 87 -3.99 -7.87 -14.27
N GLY A 88 -5.10 -8.58 -14.08
CA GLY A 88 -6.13 -8.27 -13.06
C GLY A 88 -5.71 -8.52 -11.60
N SER A 89 -4.42 -8.80 -11.37
CA SER A 89 -3.79 -9.01 -10.07
C SER A 89 -4.51 -10.06 -9.21
N PHE A 90 -4.49 -9.89 -7.88
CA PHE A 90 -5.08 -10.83 -6.93
C PHE A 90 -6.62 -10.92 -6.97
N ALA A 91 -7.32 -9.98 -7.62
CA ALA A 91 -8.75 -10.10 -7.87
C ALA A 91 -9.08 -11.24 -8.86
N GLU A 92 -8.15 -11.58 -9.76
CA GLU A 92 -8.28 -12.77 -10.62
C GLU A 92 -8.14 -14.07 -9.83
N TYR A 93 -7.21 -14.15 -8.89
CA TYR A 93 -7.09 -15.33 -8.04
C TYR A 93 -8.33 -15.50 -7.15
N ALA A 94 -8.88 -14.41 -6.62
CA ALA A 94 -10.13 -14.46 -5.89
C ALA A 94 -11.28 -15.00 -6.76
N ASN A 95 -11.34 -14.60 -8.05
CA ASN A 95 -12.29 -15.17 -9.00
C ASN A 95 -12.04 -16.67 -9.25
N GLU A 96 -10.82 -17.06 -9.59
CA GLU A 96 -10.45 -18.44 -9.93
C GLU A 96 -10.67 -19.43 -8.76
N PHE A 97 -10.34 -19.02 -7.54
CA PHE A 97 -10.35 -19.90 -6.37
C PHE A 97 -11.65 -19.83 -5.56
N LEU A 98 -12.34 -18.70 -5.52
CA LEU A 98 -13.54 -18.48 -4.70
C LEU A 98 -14.78 -18.04 -5.49
N GLY A 99 -14.67 -17.78 -6.80
CA GLY A 99 -15.77 -17.43 -7.69
C GLY A 99 -15.93 -15.93 -7.97
N ARG A 100 -16.81 -15.61 -8.91
CA ARG A 100 -16.97 -14.25 -9.48
C ARG A 100 -17.23 -13.16 -8.43
N PHE A 101 -18.07 -13.43 -7.41
CA PHE A 101 -18.33 -12.49 -6.33
C PHE A 101 -17.06 -12.12 -5.54
N ALA A 102 -16.21 -13.09 -5.22
CA ALA A 102 -14.97 -12.85 -4.49
C ALA A 102 -13.99 -12.01 -5.32
N GLY A 103 -13.92 -12.25 -6.63
CA GLY A 103 -13.18 -11.40 -7.56
C GLY A 103 -13.70 -9.95 -7.58
N PHE A 104 -15.01 -9.78 -7.74
CA PHE A 104 -15.68 -8.48 -7.71
C PHE A 104 -15.41 -7.71 -6.41
N ALA A 105 -15.62 -8.37 -5.26
CA ALA A 105 -15.42 -7.77 -3.94
C ALA A 105 -13.96 -7.36 -3.72
N THR A 106 -13.01 -8.20 -4.15
CA THR A 106 -11.57 -7.91 -4.04
C THR A 106 -11.16 -6.72 -4.91
N GLY A 107 -11.61 -6.68 -6.17
CA GLY A 107 -11.29 -5.58 -7.08
C GLY A 107 -11.86 -4.25 -6.62
N TRP A 108 -13.15 -4.18 -6.29
CA TRP A 108 -13.76 -2.95 -5.77
C TRP A 108 -13.15 -2.50 -4.45
N THR A 109 -12.88 -3.44 -3.52
CA THR A 109 -12.25 -3.09 -2.24
C THR A 109 -10.84 -2.57 -2.44
N TYR A 110 -10.05 -3.16 -3.33
CA TYR A 110 -8.71 -2.65 -3.62
C TYR A 110 -8.74 -1.26 -4.28
N TRP A 111 -9.75 -0.99 -5.12
CA TRP A 111 -9.99 0.37 -5.64
C TRP A 111 -10.29 1.36 -4.52
N ALA A 112 -11.18 1.00 -3.60
CA ALA A 112 -11.51 1.85 -2.46
C ALA A 112 -10.30 2.10 -1.54
N VAL A 113 -9.44 1.08 -1.34
CA VAL A 113 -8.18 1.21 -0.60
C VAL A 113 -7.30 2.29 -1.22
N TRP A 114 -7.02 2.23 -2.52
CA TRP A 114 -6.18 3.24 -3.16
C TRP A 114 -6.82 4.63 -3.18
N VAL A 115 -8.14 4.70 -3.35
CA VAL A 115 -8.87 5.96 -3.22
C VAL A 115 -8.67 6.56 -1.82
N ALA A 116 -8.84 5.76 -0.76
CA ALA A 116 -8.60 6.20 0.62
C ALA A 116 -7.12 6.55 0.89
N THR A 117 -6.17 5.75 0.39
CA THR A 117 -4.73 6.06 0.49
C THR A 117 -4.43 7.43 -0.13
N CYS A 118 -4.89 7.71 -1.36
CA CYS A 118 -4.72 9.02 -1.99
C CYS A 118 -5.33 10.15 -1.16
N MET A 119 -6.50 9.94 -0.53
CA MET A 119 -7.07 10.92 0.39
C MET A 119 -6.14 11.19 1.59
N ALA A 120 -5.46 10.17 2.13
CA ALA A 120 -4.47 10.35 3.20
C ALA A 120 -3.22 11.09 2.69
N GLU A 121 -2.76 10.80 1.48
CA GLU A 121 -1.60 11.47 0.89
C GLU A 121 -1.85 12.97 0.68
N ILE A 122 -3.01 13.36 0.13
CA ILE A 122 -3.35 14.79 -0.05
C ILE A 122 -3.57 15.51 1.28
N THR A 123 -4.04 14.80 2.31
CA THR A 123 -4.18 15.31 3.69
C THR A 123 -2.80 15.70 4.24
N VAL A 124 -1.83 14.81 4.11
CA VAL A 124 -0.47 15.03 4.61
C VAL A 124 0.29 16.04 3.77
N ALA A 125 0.07 16.08 2.44
CA ALA A 125 0.60 17.15 1.61
C ALA A 125 0.16 18.54 2.12
N GLY A 126 -1.09 18.66 2.58
CA GLY A 126 -1.58 19.86 3.29
C GLY A 126 -0.75 20.21 4.51
N LYS A 127 -0.50 19.23 5.39
CA LYS A 127 0.33 19.42 6.60
C LYS A 127 1.78 19.79 6.28
N TYR A 128 2.37 19.21 5.24
CA TYR A 128 3.74 19.56 4.83
C TYR A 128 3.82 20.96 4.22
N VAL A 129 2.82 21.41 3.45
CA VAL A 129 2.78 22.80 2.95
C VAL A 129 2.64 23.80 4.10
N GLN A 130 1.87 23.43 5.15
CA GLN A 130 1.72 24.23 6.37
C GLN A 130 3.02 24.52 7.12
N TYR A 131 4.07 23.73 6.87
CA TYR A 131 5.40 24.00 7.41
C TYR A 131 5.97 25.34 6.93
N TRP A 132 5.72 25.73 5.67
CA TRP A 132 6.25 26.98 5.10
C TRP A 132 5.19 28.08 4.96
N PHE A 133 3.93 27.70 4.74
CA PHE A 133 2.86 28.64 4.41
C PHE A 133 1.62 28.33 5.23
N ASP A 134 1.01 29.33 5.86
CA ASP A 134 -0.22 29.18 6.63
C ASP A 134 -1.47 29.04 5.72
N ILE A 135 -1.49 27.96 4.93
CA ILE A 135 -2.57 27.64 3.99
C ILE A 135 -3.48 26.59 4.64
N PRO A 136 -4.82 26.77 4.60
CA PRO A 136 -5.74 25.75 5.10
C PRO A 136 -5.52 24.41 4.41
N GLN A 137 -5.46 23.34 5.22
CA GLN A 137 -5.13 21.98 4.78
C GLN A 137 -5.99 21.49 3.60
N TRP A 138 -7.29 21.80 3.61
CA TRP A 138 -8.22 21.41 2.54
C TRP A 138 -7.93 22.10 1.20
N VAL A 139 -7.43 23.33 1.20
CA VAL A 139 -7.09 24.08 -0.03
C VAL A 139 -5.91 23.39 -0.70
N THR A 140 -4.87 23.09 0.06
CA THR A 140 -3.72 22.34 -0.44
C THR A 140 -4.14 20.96 -0.93
N ALA A 141 -4.98 20.24 -0.17
CA ALA A 141 -5.47 18.93 -0.59
C ALA A 141 -6.23 18.98 -1.92
N LEU A 142 -7.08 20.00 -2.13
CA LEU A 142 -7.81 20.21 -3.39
C LEU A 142 -6.88 20.53 -4.55
N VAL A 143 -5.94 21.45 -4.34
CA VAL A 143 -4.96 21.85 -5.37
C VAL A 143 -4.09 20.66 -5.76
N VAL A 144 -3.57 19.92 -4.78
CA VAL A 144 -2.77 18.72 -5.02
C VAL A 144 -3.57 17.67 -5.78
N LEU A 145 -4.81 17.39 -5.37
CA LEU A 145 -5.69 16.45 -6.09
C LEU A 145 -5.90 16.88 -7.55
N GLY A 146 -6.14 18.18 -7.79
CA GLY A 146 -6.29 18.74 -9.13
C GLY A 146 -5.03 18.58 -9.98
N ILE A 147 -3.84 18.88 -9.43
CA ILE A 147 -2.56 18.71 -10.12
C ILE A 147 -2.33 17.23 -10.46
N MET A 148 -2.53 16.33 -9.49
CA MET A 148 -2.32 14.89 -9.70
C MET A 148 -3.32 14.31 -10.71
N PHE A 149 -4.59 14.76 -10.67
CA PHE A 149 -5.61 14.38 -11.64
C PHE A 149 -5.19 14.79 -13.07
N ILE A 150 -4.79 16.05 -13.26
CA ILE A 150 -4.35 16.55 -14.57
C ILE A 150 -3.10 15.79 -15.04
N ALA A 151 -2.11 15.59 -14.16
CA ALA A 151 -0.90 14.85 -14.48
C ALA A 151 -1.20 13.43 -14.98
N ASN A 152 -2.15 12.74 -14.36
CA ASN A 152 -2.56 11.39 -14.74
C ASN A 152 -3.36 11.33 -16.05
N LEU A 153 -3.90 12.44 -16.55
CA LEU A 153 -4.58 12.51 -17.85
C LEU A 153 -3.64 12.82 -19.04
N VAL A 154 -2.42 13.30 -18.78
CA VAL A 154 -1.51 13.78 -19.82
C VAL A 154 -0.69 12.65 -20.44
N SER A 155 0.02 11.83 -19.66
CA SER A 155 0.85 10.75 -20.23
C SER A 155 1.33 9.71 -19.20
N VAL A 156 1.17 8.43 -19.55
CA VAL A 156 1.72 7.27 -18.83
C VAL A 156 3.26 7.28 -18.78
N ARG A 157 3.91 7.88 -19.80
CA ARG A 157 5.37 7.94 -19.85
C ARG A 157 5.94 8.97 -18.87
N LEU A 158 5.25 10.10 -18.72
CA LEU A 158 5.61 11.13 -17.74
C LEU A 158 5.43 10.60 -16.31
N PHE A 159 4.43 9.75 -16.08
CA PHE A 159 4.24 9.00 -14.84
C PHE A 159 5.47 8.15 -14.49
N GLY A 160 5.92 7.28 -15.41
CA GLY A 160 7.00 6.34 -15.14
C GLY A 160 8.36 7.02 -14.88
N GLU A 161 8.65 8.12 -15.59
CA GLU A 161 9.86 8.91 -15.37
C GLU A 161 9.78 9.74 -14.08
N GLY A 162 8.62 10.35 -13.79
CA GLY A 162 8.40 11.09 -12.54
C GLY A 162 8.52 10.20 -11.29
N GLU A 163 7.93 9.01 -11.32
CA GLU A 163 7.97 8.07 -10.19
C GLU A 163 9.39 7.56 -9.91
N PHE A 164 10.21 7.39 -10.97
CA PHE A 164 11.62 7.05 -10.81
C PHE A 164 12.35 8.13 -9.99
N TRP A 165 12.19 9.40 -10.37
CA TRP A 165 12.86 10.50 -9.66
C TRP A 165 12.33 10.68 -8.24
N PHE A 166 11.01 10.66 -8.05
CA PHE A 166 10.44 10.76 -6.71
C PHE A 166 10.89 9.64 -5.79
N SER A 167 10.89 8.40 -6.27
CA SER A 167 11.36 7.26 -5.48
C SER A 167 12.85 7.33 -5.19
N ALA A 168 13.67 7.84 -6.13
CA ALA A 168 15.10 8.05 -5.90
C ALA A 168 15.34 9.10 -4.79
N ILE A 169 14.63 10.22 -4.85
CA ILE A 169 14.69 11.27 -3.83
C ILE A 169 14.32 10.71 -2.44
N LYS A 170 13.23 9.91 -2.34
CA LYS A 170 12.80 9.26 -1.10
C LYS A 170 13.90 8.38 -0.50
N VAL A 171 14.44 7.46 -1.31
CA VAL A 171 15.48 6.51 -0.88
C VAL A 171 16.73 7.26 -0.43
N THR A 172 17.19 8.23 -1.22
CA THR A 172 18.35 9.06 -0.88
C THR A 172 18.14 9.82 0.41
N ALA A 173 16.96 10.40 0.65
CA ALA A 173 16.68 11.12 1.89
C ALA A 173 16.65 10.21 3.13
N ILE A 174 16.09 9.01 3.03
CA ILE A 174 16.13 8.05 4.16
C ILE A 174 17.57 7.64 4.46
N VAL A 175 18.35 7.30 3.43
CA VAL A 175 19.76 6.92 3.60
C VAL A 175 20.56 8.07 4.18
N ALA A 176 20.38 9.29 3.67
CA ALA A 176 21.05 10.49 4.18
C ALA A 176 20.68 10.74 5.65
N MET A 177 19.41 10.62 6.02
CA MET A 177 18.97 10.76 7.41
C MET A 177 19.62 9.72 8.32
N ILE A 178 19.67 8.45 7.91
CA ILE A 178 20.32 7.40 8.68
C ILE A 178 21.81 7.73 8.88
N VAL A 179 22.51 8.12 7.82
CA VAL A 179 23.94 8.47 7.90
C VAL A 179 24.18 9.69 8.78
N ILE A 180 23.37 10.74 8.65
CA ILE A 180 23.47 11.95 9.47
C ILE A 180 23.19 11.62 10.94
N GLY A 181 22.13 10.86 11.23
CA GLY A 181 21.80 10.47 12.60
C GLY A 181 22.86 9.57 13.24
N ILE A 182 23.46 8.64 12.49
CA ILE A 182 24.64 7.88 12.96
C ILE A 182 25.81 8.83 13.24
N GLY A 183 26.04 9.82 12.38
CA GLY A 183 27.03 10.86 12.60
C GLY A 183 26.79 11.62 13.91
N VAL A 184 25.55 12.02 14.19
CA VAL A 184 25.16 12.69 15.44
C VAL A 184 25.44 11.78 16.64
N LEU A 185 25.16 10.48 16.55
CA LEU A 185 25.41 9.53 17.64
C LEU A 185 26.90 9.29 17.93
N ILE A 186 27.76 9.35 16.92
CA ILE A 186 29.20 9.08 17.08
C ILE A 186 29.94 10.37 17.47
N PHE A 187 29.72 11.44 16.71
CA PHE A 187 30.48 12.68 16.82
C PHE A 187 29.81 13.72 17.73
N HIS A 188 28.58 13.46 18.19
CA HIS A 188 27.83 14.33 19.11
C HIS A 188 27.70 15.78 18.60
N PHE A 189 27.60 15.97 17.28
CA PHE A 189 27.35 17.28 16.69
C PHE A 189 25.86 17.62 16.65
N GLY A 190 25.54 18.91 16.55
CA GLY A 190 24.18 19.41 16.56
C GLY A 190 23.66 19.73 17.96
N HIS A 191 22.37 20.03 18.06
CA HIS A 191 21.71 20.49 19.28
C HIS A 191 20.73 19.47 19.87
N ALA A 192 20.72 18.24 19.33
CA ALA A 192 19.87 17.18 19.84
C ALA A 192 20.21 16.89 21.30
N ALA A 193 19.19 16.77 22.15
CA ALA A 193 19.38 16.56 23.58
C ALA A 193 19.80 15.11 23.85
N ASN A 194 21.03 14.91 24.33
CA ASN A 194 21.59 13.61 24.70
C ASN A 194 21.37 12.52 23.63
N PRO A 195 21.96 12.65 22.42
CA PRO A 195 21.87 11.61 21.40
C PRO A 195 22.60 10.35 21.89
N THR A 196 21.86 9.26 22.04
CA THR A 196 22.42 7.99 22.51
C THR A 196 21.52 6.83 22.11
N VAL A 197 22.11 5.69 21.73
CA VAL A 197 21.35 4.47 21.45
C VAL A 197 20.52 4.03 22.67
N THR A 198 20.95 4.40 23.88
CA THR A 198 20.18 4.12 25.10
C THR A 198 18.81 4.78 25.14
N ASN A 199 18.54 5.81 24.31
CA ASN A 199 17.20 6.43 24.17
C ASN A 199 16.11 5.43 23.75
N LEU A 200 16.50 4.26 23.23
CA LEU A 200 15.60 3.16 22.91
C LEU A 200 15.09 2.38 24.14
N TRP A 201 15.66 2.57 25.33
CA TRP A 201 15.24 1.85 26.54
C TRP A 201 15.44 2.59 27.87
N ASN A 202 16.18 3.70 27.90
CA ASN A 202 16.44 4.48 29.13
C ASN A 202 15.18 5.17 29.69
N ASP A 203 14.14 5.29 28.88
CA ASP A 203 12.93 6.07 29.16
C ASP A 203 11.69 5.17 29.38
N GLY A 204 11.81 4.20 30.28
CA GLY A 204 10.73 3.25 30.61
C GLY A 204 10.85 1.89 29.90
N GLY A 205 12.03 1.55 29.38
CA GLY A 205 12.27 0.31 28.65
C GLY A 205 11.71 0.33 27.23
N VAL A 206 11.58 -0.85 26.62
CA VAL A 206 11.09 -0.99 25.24
C VAL A 206 9.59 -0.71 25.14
N PHE A 207 8.82 -1.04 26.18
CA PHE A 207 7.36 -0.87 26.24
C PHE A 207 6.93 0.18 27.29
N PRO A 208 7.33 1.45 27.14
CA PRO A 208 7.15 2.45 28.19
C PRO A 208 5.67 2.77 28.49
N ASN A 209 4.82 2.68 27.46
CA ASN A 209 3.37 2.88 27.59
C ASN A 209 2.60 1.56 27.71
N GLY A 210 3.30 0.45 27.92
CA GLY A 210 2.74 -0.90 28.02
C GLY A 210 2.52 -1.61 26.67
N PHE A 211 2.42 -2.94 26.72
CA PHE A 211 2.28 -3.79 25.53
C PHE A 211 0.99 -3.49 24.74
N GLY A 212 -0.11 -3.14 25.42
CA GLY A 212 -1.37 -2.80 24.76
C GLY A 212 -1.26 -1.60 23.81
N GLN A 213 -0.53 -0.54 24.20
CA GLN A 213 -0.35 0.64 23.34
C GLN A 213 0.53 0.33 22.12
N ALA A 214 1.52 -0.55 22.28
CA ALA A 214 2.30 -1.06 21.16
C ALA A 214 1.41 -1.83 20.17
N LEU A 215 0.50 -2.68 20.66
CA LEU A 215 -0.45 -3.37 19.80
C LEU A 215 -1.36 -2.40 19.05
N LEU A 216 -1.91 -1.37 19.71
CA LEU A 216 -2.76 -0.37 19.02
C LEU A 216 -2.02 0.39 17.90
N ALA A 217 -0.70 0.51 17.98
CA ALA A 217 0.10 1.11 16.90
C ALA A 217 0.20 0.21 15.65
N LEU A 218 -0.11 -1.09 15.73
CA LEU A 218 -0.07 -1.99 14.57
C LEU A 218 -1.01 -1.53 13.45
N GLN A 219 -2.11 -0.85 13.77
CA GLN A 219 -3.05 -0.33 12.78
C GLN A 219 -2.38 0.64 11.78
N ILE A 220 -1.66 1.64 12.28
CA ILE A 220 -0.98 2.62 11.42
C ILE A 220 0.27 2.03 10.77
N VAL A 221 0.93 1.07 11.44
CA VAL A 221 2.05 0.31 10.87
C VAL A 221 1.60 -0.53 9.67
N VAL A 222 0.43 -1.17 9.76
CA VAL A 222 -0.16 -1.92 8.64
C VAL A 222 -0.49 -0.99 7.47
N PHE A 223 -1.05 0.19 7.75
CA PHE A 223 -1.23 1.23 6.72
C PHE A 223 0.09 1.61 6.05
N ALA A 224 1.17 1.76 6.82
CA ALA A 224 2.47 2.16 6.27
C ALA A 224 3.03 1.17 5.23
N TYR A 225 2.58 -0.08 5.24
CA TYR A 225 2.95 -1.10 4.25
C TYR A 225 2.00 -1.19 3.05
N VAL A 226 0.91 -0.42 3.00
CA VAL A 226 0.04 -0.38 1.81
C VAL A 226 0.86 0.03 0.60
N GLY A 227 0.63 -0.65 -0.53
CA GLY A 227 1.35 -0.40 -1.78
C GLY A 227 2.51 -1.36 -2.05
N VAL A 228 2.94 -2.15 -1.07
CA VAL A 228 3.88 -3.28 -1.30
C VAL A 228 3.32 -4.30 -2.31
N GLU A 229 2.00 -4.48 -2.32
CA GLU A 229 1.28 -5.38 -3.21
C GLU A 229 1.13 -4.86 -4.65
N LEU A 230 1.46 -3.58 -4.90
CA LEU A 230 1.41 -2.97 -6.24
C LEU A 230 2.30 -3.68 -7.25
N VAL A 231 3.37 -4.35 -6.78
CA VAL A 231 4.20 -5.23 -7.62
C VAL A 231 3.38 -6.35 -8.27
N GLY A 232 2.32 -6.83 -7.63
CA GLY A 232 1.44 -7.86 -8.17
C GLY A 232 0.48 -7.32 -9.24
N VAL A 233 0.16 -6.03 -9.22
CA VAL A 233 -0.67 -5.38 -10.27
C VAL A 233 0.17 -5.14 -11.52
N THR A 234 1.40 -4.66 -11.32
CA THR A 234 2.34 -4.34 -12.41
C THR A 234 3.04 -5.60 -12.98
N ALA A 235 2.88 -6.76 -12.36
CA ALA A 235 3.52 -8.00 -12.79
C ALA A 235 3.15 -8.39 -14.23
N GLY A 236 1.90 -8.20 -14.64
CA GLY A 236 1.43 -8.49 -16.00
C GLY A 236 2.03 -7.57 -17.07
N GLU A 237 2.52 -6.39 -16.70
CA GLU A 237 3.12 -5.41 -17.61
C GLU A 237 4.65 -5.56 -17.75
N ALA A 238 5.27 -6.45 -16.96
CA ALA A 238 6.72 -6.65 -16.97
C ALA A 238 7.20 -7.48 -18.17
N ARG A 239 8.37 -7.12 -18.75
CA ARG A 239 9.01 -7.90 -19.83
C ARG A 239 9.37 -9.33 -19.42
N ASP A 240 9.83 -9.50 -18.18
CA ASP A 240 10.06 -10.78 -17.53
C ASP A 240 9.38 -10.75 -16.15
N PRO A 241 8.08 -11.11 -16.09
CA PRO A 241 7.29 -11.07 -14.86
C PRO A 241 7.89 -11.93 -13.75
N LYS A 242 8.34 -13.15 -14.06
CA LYS A 242 8.83 -14.10 -13.06
C LYS A 242 10.09 -13.58 -12.38
N THR A 243 11.11 -13.17 -13.14
CA THR A 243 12.37 -12.69 -12.57
C THR A 243 12.18 -11.37 -11.83
N THR A 244 11.42 -10.44 -12.42
CA THR A 244 11.18 -9.10 -11.84
C THR A 244 10.44 -9.23 -10.50
N LEU A 245 9.39 -10.04 -10.46
CA LEU A 245 8.59 -10.25 -9.27
C LEU A 245 9.39 -10.94 -8.15
N ARG A 246 10.13 -12.01 -8.47
CA ARG A 246 10.97 -12.71 -7.49
C ARG A 246 11.96 -11.76 -6.84
N LYS A 247 12.62 -10.91 -7.64
CA LYS A 247 13.58 -9.92 -7.14
C LYS A 247 12.89 -8.88 -6.25
N ALA A 248 11.74 -8.35 -6.66
CA ALA A 248 11.01 -7.36 -5.88
C ALA A 248 10.53 -7.90 -4.52
N ILE A 249 10.02 -9.14 -4.48
CA ILE A 249 9.59 -9.77 -3.23
C ILE A 249 10.79 -10.14 -2.34
N ASN A 250 11.83 -10.75 -2.90
CA ASN A 250 12.98 -11.21 -2.10
C ASN A 250 13.81 -10.05 -1.53
N THR A 251 13.76 -8.87 -2.14
CA THR A 251 14.41 -7.65 -1.62
C THR A 251 13.54 -6.90 -0.60
N LEU A 252 12.28 -7.30 -0.40
CA LEU A 252 11.37 -6.64 0.54
C LEU A 252 11.89 -6.63 1.99
N PRO A 253 12.45 -7.73 2.56
CA PRO A 253 12.98 -7.70 3.92
C PRO A 253 14.11 -6.68 4.11
N PHE A 254 14.97 -6.51 3.10
CA PHE A 254 16.01 -5.48 3.13
C PHE A 254 15.42 -4.07 3.16
N ARG A 255 14.37 -3.83 2.35
CA ARG A 255 13.65 -2.54 2.33
C ARG A 255 12.96 -2.26 3.68
N ILE A 256 12.35 -3.27 4.29
CA ILE A 256 11.76 -3.18 5.64
C ILE A 256 12.85 -2.85 6.67
N GLY A 257 13.96 -3.60 6.67
CA GLY A 257 15.06 -3.41 7.59
C GLY A 257 15.69 -2.03 7.48
N LEU A 258 15.94 -1.54 6.26
CA LEU A 258 16.61 -0.26 6.04
C LEU A 258 15.65 0.93 6.26
N PHE A 259 14.52 0.95 5.57
CA PHE A 259 13.67 2.15 5.49
C PHE A 259 12.77 2.33 6.70
N TYR A 260 12.34 1.24 7.32
CA TYR A 260 11.40 1.29 8.44
C TYR A 260 12.17 1.13 9.76
N ILE A 261 12.81 -0.02 9.94
CA ILE A 261 13.45 -0.37 11.21
C ILE A 261 14.69 0.49 11.44
N GLY A 262 15.60 0.57 10.46
CA GLY A 262 16.85 1.33 10.56
C GLY A 262 16.61 2.82 10.76
N ALA A 263 15.68 3.41 10.00
CA ALA A 263 15.28 4.80 10.17
C ALA A 263 14.75 5.07 11.59
N LEU A 264 13.80 4.25 12.09
CA LEU A 264 13.23 4.42 13.43
C LEU A 264 14.26 4.25 14.54
N ILE A 265 15.15 3.25 14.44
CA ILE A 265 16.25 3.06 15.40
C ILE A 265 17.10 4.32 15.48
N VAL A 266 17.49 4.88 14.34
CA VAL A 266 18.37 6.06 14.32
C VAL A 266 17.67 7.29 14.88
N ILE A 267 16.46 7.63 14.42
CA ILE A 267 15.78 8.86 14.89
C ILE A 267 15.47 8.81 16.39
N MET A 268 15.07 7.63 16.90
CA MET A 268 14.76 7.45 18.32
C MET A 268 16.02 7.28 19.20
N SER A 269 17.17 7.02 18.59
CA SER A 269 18.46 7.09 19.28
C SER A 269 18.96 8.54 19.35
N VAL A 270 18.78 9.32 18.28
CA VAL A 270 19.17 10.74 18.24
C VAL A 270 18.33 11.56 19.22
N SER A 271 17.04 11.30 19.29
CA SER A 271 16.08 12.06 20.09
C SER A 271 15.20 11.14 20.92
N SER A 272 14.97 11.48 22.20
CA SER A 272 14.06 10.72 23.07
C SER A 272 12.66 10.63 22.44
N TRP A 273 12.07 9.43 22.52
CA TRP A 273 10.77 9.13 21.95
C TRP A 273 9.64 10.06 22.44
N ARG A 274 9.82 10.67 23.63
CA ARG A 274 8.88 11.62 24.24
C ARG A 274 8.79 12.98 23.54
N THR A 275 9.77 13.29 22.72
CA THR A 275 9.84 14.56 21.98
C THR A 275 9.07 14.54 20.66
N PHE A 276 8.60 13.37 20.22
CA PHE A 276 7.82 13.24 18.99
C PHE A 276 6.33 13.40 19.26
N HIS A 277 5.65 14.10 18.35
CA HIS A 277 4.25 14.45 18.53
C HIS A 277 3.36 13.92 17.41
N ALA A 278 2.13 13.55 17.75
CA ALA A 278 1.10 13.31 16.75
C ALA A 278 0.86 14.58 15.90
N GLY A 279 0.65 14.39 14.60
CA GLY A 279 0.42 15.50 13.67
C GLY A 279 1.69 16.12 13.09
N ARG A 280 2.86 15.65 13.49
CA ARG A 280 4.15 16.05 12.94
C ARG A 280 4.94 14.83 12.45
N SER A 281 5.82 15.07 11.49
CA SER A 281 6.70 14.03 10.97
C SER A 281 7.90 13.87 11.89
N PRO A 282 8.15 12.68 12.47
CA PRO A 282 9.32 12.47 13.32
C PRO A 282 10.63 12.60 12.52
N PHE A 283 10.56 12.42 11.20
CA PHE A 283 11.67 12.63 10.28
C PHE A 283 11.99 14.11 10.08
N VAL A 284 11.02 15.02 10.26
CA VAL A 284 11.26 16.47 10.23
C VAL A 284 11.69 16.94 11.62
N GLU A 285 10.98 16.50 12.66
CA GLU A 285 11.26 16.87 14.05
C GLU A 285 12.69 16.52 14.48
N VAL A 286 13.21 15.35 14.10
CA VAL A 286 14.59 14.98 14.45
C VAL A 286 15.60 15.98 13.88
N PHE A 287 15.39 16.50 12.66
CA PHE A 287 16.30 17.50 12.07
C PHE A 287 16.12 18.90 12.65
N GLU A 288 14.91 19.25 13.10
CA GLU A 288 14.70 20.46 13.89
C GLU A 288 15.50 20.38 15.20
N GLN A 289 15.50 19.22 15.86
CA GLN A 289 16.24 18.99 17.09
C GLN A 289 17.76 18.94 16.89
N ILE A 290 18.25 18.31 15.81
CA ILE A 290 19.68 18.36 15.45
C ILE A 290 20.10 19.82 15.18
N GLY A 291 19.18 20.65 14.67
CA GLY A 291 19.41 22.08 14.51
C GLY A 291 20.34 22.45 13.35
N ILE A 292 20.41 21.62 12.31
CA ILE A 292 21.12 21.98 11.06
C ILE A 292 20.23 22.98 10.28
N PRO A 293 20.71 24.21 10.02
CA PRO A 293 19.91 25.22 9.33
C PRO A 293 19.40 24.71 7.97
N GLY A 294 18.09 24.85 7.74
CA GLY A 294 17.44 24.45 6.48
C GLY A 294 17.22 22.95 6.29
N ALA A 295 17.84 22.07 7.08
CA ALA A 295 17.73 20.62 6.90
C ALA A 295 16.30 20.11 7.11
N ALA A 296 15.63 20.55 8.18
CA ALA A 296 14.23 20.19 8.44
C ALA A 296 13.30 20.60 7.29
N GLY A 297 13.50 21.79 6.72
CA GLY A 297 12.77 22.25 5.54
C GLY A 297 13.04 21.39 4.31
N ILE A 298 14.30 21.04 4.03
CA ILE A 298 14.64 20.15 2.91
C ILE A 298 13.98 18.78 3.08
N ILE A 299 14.05 18.20 4.28
CA ILE A 299 13.40 16.92 4.56
C ILE A 299 11.89 17.05 4.39
N ASN A 300 11.25 18.08 4.93
CA ASN A 300 9.83 18.32 4.75
C ASN A 300 9.43 18.40 3.25
N PHE A 301 10.25 19.02 2.41
CA PHE A 301 10.07 19.03 0.95
C PHE A 301 10.20 17.64 0.33
N VAL A 302 11.20 16.86 0.72
CA VAL A 302 11.31 15.47 0.27
C VAL A 302 10.09 14.65 0.68
N LEU A 303 9.60 14.81 1.90
CA LEU A 303 8.41 14.09 2.36
C LEU A 303 7.13 14.51 1.63
N LEU A 304 7.01 15.79 1.24
CA LEU A 304 5.95 16.25 0.34
C LEU A 304 6.03 15.53 -1.01
N THR A 305 7.21 15.44 -1.62
CA THR A 305 7.36 14.68 -2.87
C THR A 305 7.06 13.19 -2.69
N ALA A 306 7.31 12.65 -1.49
CA ALA A 306 6.98 11.26 -1.15
C ALA A 306 5.47 11.00 -1.18
N ALA A 307 4.69 11.89 -0.57
CA ALA A 307 3.23 11.85 -0.55
C ALA A 307 2.63 11.99 -1.95
N LEU A 308 3.13 12.96 -2.73
CA LEU A 308 2.68 13.20 -4.12
C LEU A 308 2.92 11.98 -5.02
N SER A 309 4.08 11.33 -4.89
CA SER A 309 4.40 10.10 -5.64
C SER A 309 3.49 8.93 -5.29
N SER A 310 3.22 8.70 -3.99
CA SER A 310 2.27 7.67 -3.56
C SER A 310 0.85 7.96 -4.09
N CYS A 311 0.40 9.20 -3.99
CA CYS A 311 -0.91 9.63 -4.50
C CYS A 311 -1.02 9.43 -6.02
N ASN A 312 0.03 9.77 -6.76
CA ASN A 312 0.10 9.59 -8.20
C ASN A 312 0.02 8.10 -8.59
N SER A 313 0.76 7.23 -7.90
CA SER A 313 0.69 5.77 -8.07
C SER A 313 -0.72 5.22 -7.77
N GLY A 314 -1.41 5.76 -6.76
CA GLY A 314 -2.79 5.38 -6.45
C GLY A 314 -3.81 5.81 -7.51
N ILE A 315 -3.73 7.05 -8.00
CA ILE A 315 -4.60 7.53 -9.11
C ILE A 315 -4.37 6.71 -10.39
N TYR A 316 -3.11 6.41 -10.70
CA TYR A 316 -2.72 5.55 -11.81
C TYR A 316 -3.32 4.13 -11.69
N SER A 317 -3.31 3.56 -10.49
CA SER A 317 -3.77 2.19 -10.22
C SER A 317 -5.30 2.08 -10.22
N THR A 318 -5.98 3.07 -9.64
CA THR A 318 -7.46 3.11 -9.56
C THR A 318 -8.10 3.19 -10.94
N GLY A 319 -7.55 3.99 -11.85
CA GLY A 319 -8.02 4.05 -13.24
C GLY A 319 -7.94 2.71 -13.97
N ARG A 320 -6.83 1.98 -13.83
CA ARG A 320 -6.65 0.64 -14.43
C ARG A 320 -7.56 -0.39 -13.82
N MET A 321 -7.73 -0.35 -12.51
CA MET A 321 -8.57 -1.31 -11.80
C MET A 321 -10.05 -1.16 -12.18
N LEU A 322 -10.56 0.07 -12.29
CA LEU A 322 -11.91 0.29 -12.79
C LEU A 322 -12.08 -0.17 -14.24
N ARG A 323 -11.05 -0.01 -15.08
CA ARG A 323 -11.04 -0.52 -16.45
C ARG A 323 -11.05 -2.05 -16.50
N SER A 324 -10.24 -2.70 -15.67
CA SER A 324 -10.21 -4.17 -15.55
C SER A 324 -11.56 -4.72 -15.07
N LEU A 325 -12.18 -4.08 -14.09
CA LEU A 325 -13.55 -4.42 -13.65
C LEU A 325 -14.57 -4.22 -14.76
N ALA A 326 -14.47 -3.15 -15.56
CA ALA A 326 -15.38 -2.91 -16.67
C ALA A 326 -15.25 -3.96 -17.78
N HIS A 327 -14.03 -4.39 -18.11
CA HIS A 327 -13.78 -5.49 -19.06
C HIS A 327 -14.35 -6.83 -18.59
N ARG A 328 -14.51 -7.02 -17.28
CA ARG A 328 -15.16 -8.18 -16.67
C ARG A 328 -16.67 -8.04 -16.48
N GLU A 329 -17.27 -6.98 -17.02
CA GLU A 329 -18.68 -6.62 -16.84
C GLU A 329 -19.06 -6.42 -15.37
N GLU A 330 -18.07 -6.08 -14.54
CA GLU A 330 -18.16 -5.87 -13.10
C GLU A 330 -18.16 -4.37 -12.75
N ALA A 331 -18.14 -3.49 -13.76
CA ALA A 331 -18.31 -2.05 -13.65
C ALA A 331 -18.96 -1.49 -14.94
N PRO A 332 -19.49 -0.25 -14.94
CA PRO A 332 -20.09 0.36 -16.13
C PRO A 332 -19.13 0.37 -17.34
N ALA A 333 -19.64 -0.02 -18.52
CA ALA A 333 -18.85 -0.15 -19.75
C ALA A 333 -18.05 1.10 -20.15
N ALA A 334 -18.55 2.30 -19.82
CA ALA A 334 -17.87 3.57 -20.05
C ALA A 334 -16.47 3.63 -19.40
N LEU A 335 -16.27 2.93 -18.27
CA LEU A 335 -15.00 2.86 -17.55
C LEU A 335 -13.97 1.95 -18.25
N GLY A 336 -14.39 1.11 -19.21
CA GLY A 336 -13.51 0.23 -19.98
C GLY A 336 -12.75 0.94 -21.11
N SER A 337 -13.18 2.14 -21.49
CA SER A 337 -12.61 2.87 -22.63
C SER A 337 -11.28 3.55 -22.32
N LEU A 338 -10.40 3.62 -23.32
CA LEU A 338 -9.17 4.42 -23.27
C LEU A 338 -9.37 5.74 -24.00
N SER A 339 -8.75 6.80 -23.48
CA SER A 339 -8.61 8.07 -24.19
C SER A 339 -7.63 7.94 -25.39
N PRO A 340 -7.58 8.92 -26.31
CA PRO A 340 -6.60 8.95 -27.41
C PRO A 340 -5.13 8.90 -26.95
N ARG A 341 -4.86 9.15 -25.66
CA ARG A 341 -3.52 9.07 -25.04
C ARG A 341 -3.27 7.73 -24.34
N SER A 342 -4.12 6.72 -24.57
CA SER A 342 -4.05 5.38 -23.97
C SER A 342 -4.15 5.37 -22.44
N VAL A 343 -4.95 6.29 -21.88
CA VAL A 343 -5.21 6.43 -20.44
C VAL A 343 -6.69 6.19 -20.12
N PRO A 344 -7.05 5.44 -19.06
CA PRO A 344 -8.44 5.23 -18.61
C PRO A 344 -9.02 6.47 -17.92
N ALA A 345 -9.28 7.52 -18.71
CA ALA A 345 -9.65 8.85 -18.22
C ALA A 345 -10.93 8.85 -17.37
N ALA A 346 -11.95 8.07 -17.75
CA ALA A 346 -13.21 7.97 -17.01
C ALA A 346 -12.99 7.36 -15.61
N GLY A 347 -12.19 6.30 -15.51
CA GLY A 347 -11.84 5.69 -14.22
C GLY A 347 -11.05 6.64 -13.31
N ILE A 348 -10.12 7.40 -13.88
CA ILE A 348 -9.37 8.43 -13.14
C ILE A 348 -10.31 9.54 -12.64
N ALA A 349 -11.24 10.02 -13.48
CA ALA A 349 -12.19 11.06 -13.11
C ALA A 349 -13.15 10.61 -11.99
N VAL A 350 -13.69 9.40 -12.08
CA VAL A 350 -14.53 8.83 -11.00
C VAL A 350 -13.73 8.71 -9.72
N SER A 351 -12.50 8.20 -9.78
CA SER A 351 -11.65 8.03 -8.59
C SER A 351 -11.31 9.38 -7.96
N ALA A 352 -10.93 10.38 -8.76
CA ALA A 352 -10.66 11.73 -8.29
C ALA A 352 -11.91 12.41 -7.69
N ALA A 353 -13.09 12.20 -8.27
CA ALA A 353 -14.34 12.69 -7.72
C ALA A 353 -14.63 12.10 -6.34
N VAL A 354 -14.38 10.80 -6.12
CA VAL A 354 -14.51 10.19 -4.80
C VAL A 354 -13.44 10.71 -3.83
N MET A 355 -12.21 10.99 -4.30
CA MET A 355 -11.14 11.59 -3.49
C MET A 355 -11.50 13.00 -2.97
N VAL A 356 -12.47 13.71 -3.56
CA VAL A 356 -13.00 14.97 -3.01
C VAL A 356 -13.63 14.79 -1.63
N ILE A 357 -14.10 13.58 -1.28
CA ILE A 357 -14.53 13.26 0.09
C ILE A 357 -13.38 13.51 1.08
N GLY A 358 -12.15 13.16 0.70
CA GLY A 358 -10.95 13.44 1.49
C GLY A 358 -10.78 14.94 1.72
N VAL A 359 -10.95 15.76 0.68
CA VAL A 359 -10.91 17.23 0.78
C VAL A 359 -11.98 17.74 1.75
N ALA A 360 -13.21 17.21 1.68
CA ALA A 360 -14.28 17.57 2.59
C ALA A 360 -13.95 17.19 4.04
N VAL A 361 -13.41 15.99 4.28
CA VAL A 361 -12.96 15.56 5.61
C VAL A 361 -11.86 16.49 6.14
N ASN A 362 -10.95 16.96 5.28
CA ASN A 362 -9.92 17.94 5.64
C ASN A 362 -10.50 19.32 5.98
N TYR A 363 -11.64 19.69 5.39
CA TYR A 363 -12.33 20.95 5.69
C TYR A 363 -13.04 20.88 7.06
N PHE A 364 -13.75 19.77 7.33
CA PHE A 364 -14.55 19.63 8.56
C PHE A 364 -13.75 19.15 9.77
N SER A 365 -12.68 18.38 9.58
CA SER A 365 -11.92 17.76 10.67
C SER A 365 -10.45 17.58 10.31
N PRO A 366 -9.70 18.68 10.06
CA PRO A 366 -8.32 18.64 9.57
C PRO A 366 -7.38 17.80 10.44
N ASP A 367 -7.54 17.84 11.77
CA ASP A 367 -6.64 17.14 12.70
C ASP A 367 -6.91 15.64 12.81
N LYS A 368 -8.17 15.22 12.60
CA LYS A 368 -8.56 13.80 12.63
C LYS A 368 -8.57 13.14 11.26
N ALA A 369 -8.54 13.93 10.18
CA ALA A 369 -8.66 13.48 8.80
C ALA A 369 -7.71 12.31 8.47
N PHE A 370 -6.42 12.47 8.77
CA PHE A 370 -5.43 11.43 8.51
C PHE A 370 -5.76 10.12 9.25
N GLY A 371 -6.09 10.19 10.53
CA GLY A 371 -6.44 9.02 11.34
C GLY A 371 -7.65 8.27 10.78
N TYR A 372 -8.76 8.97 10.51
CA TYR A 372 -9.96 8.34 9.97
C TYR A 372 -9.73 7.71 8.60
N ILE A 373 -9.09 8.44 7.68
CA ILE A 373 -8.88 7.98 6.30
C ILE A 373 -7.95 6.76 6.27
N THR A 374 -6.83 6.81 6.99
CA THR A 374 -5.87 5.69 7.03
C THR A 374 -6.48 4.46 7.68
N SER A 375 -7.34 4.61 8.69
CA SER A 375 -8.07 3.50 9.31
C SER A 375 -9.00 2.78 8.33
N VAL A 376 -9.74 3.55 7.50
CA VAL A 376 -10.60 3.00 6.45
C VAL A 376 -9.76 2.23 5.43
N SER A 377 -8.64 2.81 5.01
CA SER A 377 -7.69 2.13 4.09
C SER A 377 -7.12 0.85 4.70
N THR A 378 -6.75 0.86 5.98
CA THR A 378 -6.25 -0.32 6.71
C THR A 378 -7.28 -1.45 6.73
N MET A 379 -8.55 -1.13 6.99
CA MET A 379 -9.61 -2.13 6.98
C MET A 379 -9.75 -2.80 5.61
N GLY A 380 -9.72 -2.00 4.53
CA GLY A 380 -9.80 -2.51 3.16
C GLY A 380 -8.58 -3.35 2.76
N ILE A 381 -7.36 -2.91 3.10
CA ILE A 381 -6.16 -3.67 2.71
C ILE A 381 -6.05 -4.98 3.48
N ILE A 382 -6.50 -5.04 4.74
CA ILE A 382 -6.56 -6.28 5.50
C ILE A 382 -7.47 -7.30 4.80
N PHE A 383 -8.62 -6.86 4.28
CA PHE A 383 -9.49 -7.71 3.48
C PHE A 383 -8.77 -8.23 2.22
N VAL A 384 -8.10 -7.35 1.47
CA VAL A 384 -7.38 -7.70 0.24
C VAL A 384 -6.24 -8.69 0.52
N TRP A 385 -5.39 -8.42 1.51
CA TRP A 385 -4.30 -9.33 1.88
C TRP A 385 -4.83 -10.63 2.47
N GLY A 386 -5.94 -10.61 3.21
CA GLY A 386 -6.65 -11.80 3.66
C GLY A 386 -7.09 -12.67 2.47
N MET A 387 -7.68 -12.06 1.45
CA MET A 387 -8.08 -12.75 0.22
C MET A 387 -6.89 -13.39 -0.51
N ILE A 388 -5.74 -12.71 -0.58
CA ILE A 388 -4.50 -13.29 -1.14
C ILE A 388 -4.09 -14.55 -0.38
N LEU A 389 -4.07 -14.50 0.95
CA LEU A 389 -3.67 -15.64 1.79
C LEU A 389 -4.65 -16.80 1.67
N VAL A 390 -5.96 -16.54 1.61
CA VAL A 390 -6.99 -17.56 1.39
C VAL A 390 -6.83 -18.21 0.02
N CYS A 391 -6.65 -17.43 -1.04
CA CYS A 391 -6.36 -17.95 -2.38
C CYS A 391 -5.10 -18.83 -2.39
N HIS A 392 -4.05 -18.42 -1.68
CA HIS A 392 -2.82 -19.20 -1.55
C HIS A 392 -3.05 -20.55 -0.84
N LEU A 393 -3.85 -20.60 0.23
CA LEU A 393 -4.21 -21.86 0.89
C LEU A 393 -4.95 -22.80 -0.06
N ILE A 394 -5.94 -22.29 -0.81
CA ILE A 394 -6.70 -23.08 -1.79
C ILE A 394 -5.78 -23.57 -2.91
N TYR A 395 -4.90 -22.71 -3.43
CA TYR A 395 -3.91 -23.09 -4.43
C TYR A 395 -3.03 -24.25 -3.93
N ARG A 396 -2.45 -24.14 -2.73
CA ARG A 396 -1.60 -25.20 -2.15
C ARG A 396 -2.36 -26.50 -1.93
N LEU A 397 -3.64 -26.43 -1.55
CA LEU A 397 -4.51 -27.59 -1.42
C LEU A 397 -4.74 -28.27 -2.79
N ARG A 398 -5.07 -27.50 -3.83
CA ARG A 398 -5.27 -28.03 -5.20
C ARG A 398 -3.98 -28.62 -5.79
N VAL A 399 -2.82 -28.03 -5.50
CA VAL A 399 -1.51 -28.60 -5.87
C VAL A 399 -1.27 -29.93 -5.15
N LYS A 400 -1.54 -30.01 -3.85
CA LYS A 400 -1.40 -31.27 -3.08
C LYS A 400 -2.33 -32.37 -3.60
N GLN A 401 -3.50 -32.00 -4.12
CA GLN A 401 -4.46 -32.92 -4.74
C GLN A 401 -4.10 -33.30 -6.20
N GLY A 402 -3.03 -32.73 -6.77
CA GLY A 402 -2.65 -32.94 -8.16
C GLY A 402 -3.52 -32.22 -9.19
N ALA A 403 -4.43 -31.34 -8.76
CA ALA A 403 -5.34 -30.60 -9.63
C ALA A 403 -4.68 -29.38 -10.30
N LEU A 404 -3.59 -28.85 -9.74
CA LEU A 404 -2.83 -27.71 -10.28
C LEU A 404 -1.32 -27.97 -10.23
N PRO A 405 -0.54 -27.38 -11.15
CA PRO A 405 0.91 -27.50 -11.13
C PRO A 405 1.53 -26.73 -9.96
N ALA A 406 2.56 -27.32 -9.35
CA ALA A 406 3.32 -26.67 -8.30
C ALA A 406 4.19 -25.53 -8.86
N SER A 407 4.15 -24.37 -8.21
CA SER A 407 5.06 -23.29 -8.51
C SER A 407 6.50 -23.65 -8.14
N ASP A 408 7.43 -23.18 -8.94
CA ASP A 408 8.88 -23.21 -8.72
C ASP A 408 9.34 -22.11 -7.75
N TYR A 409 8.45 -21.21 -7.33
CA TYR A 409 8.68 -20.20 -6.31
C TYR A 409 7.68 -20.39 -5.16
N ARG A 410 8.17 -20.93 -4.04
CA ARG A 410 7.32 -21.36 -2.92
C ARG A 410 7.46 -20.47 -1.69
N LEU A 411 6.38 -20.30 -0.96
CA LEU A 411 6.39 -19.77 0.40
C LEU A 411 6.92 -20.84 1.37
N PRO A 412 8.07 -20.61 2.04
CA PRO A 412 8.59 -21.54 3.04
C PRO A 412 7.63 -21.66 4.23
N GLY A 413 7.48 -22.88 4.77
CA GLY A 413 6.63 -23.15 5.93
C GLY A 413 5.12 -23.10 5.66
N ALA A 414 4.67 -22.89 4.41
CA ALA A 414 3.25 -22.96 4.09
C ALA A 414 2.71 -24.39 4.23
N PRO A 415 1.55 -24.61 4.87
CA PRO A 415 0.50 -23.60 5.15
C PRO A 415 0.60 -22.87 6.49
N PHE A 416 1.50 -23.24 7.39
CA PHE A 416 1.59 -22.64 8.74
C PHE A 416 1.91 -21.15 8.70
N THR A 417 2.85 -20.73 7.85
CA THR A 417 3.19 -19.30 7.69
C THR A 417 2.01 -18.49 7.16
N THR A 418 1.28 -19.02 6.18
CA THR A 418 0.04 -18.40 5.65
C THR A 418 -1.02 -18.23 6.75
N ALA A 419 -1.22 -19.25 7.58
CA ALA A 419 -2.16 -19.20 8.70
C ALA A 419 -1.75 -18.18 9.77
N LEU A 420 -0.45 -18.10 10.10
CA LEU A 420 0.07 -17.12 11.04
C LEU A 420 -0.15 -15.68 10.55
N ALA A 421 0.03 -15.41 9.26
CA ALA A 421 -0.25 -14.11 8.67
C ALA A 421 -1.76 -13.77 8.72
N LEU A 422 -2.65 -14.74 8.50
CA LEU A 422 -4.10 -14.55 8.68
C LEU A 422 -4.46 -14.20 10.12
N VAL A 423 -3.86 -14.89 11.11
CA VAL A 423 -4.06 -14.59 12.53
C VAL A 423 -3.57 -13.18 12.87
N PHE A 424 -2.42 -12.76 12.33
CA PHE A 424 -1.92 -11.40 12.49
C PHE A 424 -2.90 -10.35 11.92
N LEU A 425 -3.41 -10.57 10.70
CA LEU A 425 -4.41 -9.68 10.10
C LEU A 425 -5.70 -9.64 10.94
N ALA A 426 -6.18 -10.78 11.42
CA ALA A 426 -7.35 -10.85 12.30
C ALA A 426 -7.14 -10.11 13.62
N LEU A 427 -5.95 -10.22 14.22
CA LEU A 427 -5.55 -9.46 15.40
C LEU A 427 -5.67 -7.95 15.13
N VAL A 428 -5.17 -7.46 13.99
CA VAL A 428 -5.25 -6.04 13.65
C VAL A 428 -6.70 -5.58 13.50
N VAL A 429 -7.59 -6.39 12.90
CA VAL A 429 -9.03 -6.09 12.87
C VAL A 429 -9.61 -5.96 14.27
N VAL A 430 -9.27 -6.88 15.18
CA VAL A 430 -9.70 -6.81 16.59
C VAL A 430 -9.21 -5.52 17.25
N LEU A 431 -7.98 -5.09 16.96
CA LEU A 431 -7.40 -3.86 17.51
C LEU A 431 -8.14 -2.60 17.04
N LEU A 432 -8.75 -2.60 15.85
CA LEU A 432 -9.56 -1.48 15.36
C LEU A 432 -10.77 -1.19 16.26
N PHE A 433 -11.30 -2.17 17.00
CA PHE A 433 -12.41 -1.94 17.93
C PHE A 433 -12.03 -1.07 19.13
N PHE A 434 -10.73 -0.94 19.43
CA PHE A 434 -10.23 -0.26 20.62
C PHE A 434 -9.77 1.19 20.35
N THR A 435 -9.81 1.65 19.10
CA THR A 435 -9.47 3.03 18.72
C THR A 435 -10.71 3.78 18.20
N GLU A 436 -10.75 5.11 18.35
CA GLU A 436 -11.88 5.93 17.85
C GLU A 436 -11.94 5.91 16.32
N ASP A 437 -10.77 6.07 15.71
CA ASP A 437 -10.54 6.02 14.27
C ASP A 437 -10.80 4.62 13.69
N GLY A 438 -10.37 3.57 14.39
CA GLY A 438 -10.63 2.18 14.00
C GLY A 438 -12.11 1.80 14.06
N ARG A 439 -12.85 2.22 15.09
CA ARG A 439 -14.31 2.01 15.17
C ARG A 439 -15.06 2.68 14.03
N SER A 440 -14.65 3.89 13.66
CA SER A 440 -15.20 4.60 12.50
C SER A 440 -14.92 3.83 11.21
N ALA A 441 -13.70 3.30 11.05
CA ALA A 441 -13.34 2.48 9.89
C ALA A 441 -14.10 1.15 9.82
N LEU A 442 -14.41 0.51 10.95
CA LEU A 442 -15.23 -0.70 10.98
C LEU A 442 -16.66 -0.42 10.48
N ILE A 443 -17.27 0.70 10.89
CA ILE A 443 -18.59 1.11 10.39
C ILE A 443 -18.53 1.37 8.89
N VAL A 444 -17.55 2.14 8.42
CA VAL A 444 -17.34 2.38 6.97
C VAL A 444 -17.11 1.08 6.22
N GLY A 445 -16.36 0.13 6.79
CA GLY A 445 -16.13 -1.19 6.23
C GLY A 445 -17.41 -2.02 6.08
N VAL A 446 -18.31 -1.97 7.08
CA VAL A 446 -19.62 -2.62 7.00
C VAL A 446 -20.49 -1.99 5.92
N VAL A 447 -20.54 -0.65 5.86
CA VAL A 447 -21.25 0.09 4.81
C VAL A 447 -20.69 -0.25 3.43
N TRP A 448 -19.36 -0.28 3.29
CA TRP A 448 -18.70 -0.66 2.05
C TRP A 448 -19.02 -2.11 1.65
N GLY A 449 -18.98 -3.05 2.60
CA GLY A 449 -19.36 -4.44 2.38
C GLY A 449 -20.81 -4.56 1.89
N ALA A 450 -21.74 -3.80 2.48
CA ALA A 450 -23.11 -3.74 2.01
C ALA A 450 -23.23 -3.19 0.58
N LEU A 451 -22.49 -2.12 0.26
CA LEU A 451 -22.44 -1.55 -1.10
C LEU A 451 -21.88 -2.56 -2.12
N VAL A 452 -20.84 -3.32 -1.77
CA VAL A 452 -20.30 -4.38 -2.63
C VAL A 452 -21.33 -5.51 -2.83
N CYS A 453 -21.99 -5.96 -1.76
CA CYS A 453 -23.04 -7.00 -1.84
C CYS A 453 -24.23 -6.56 -2.70
N ILE A 454 -24.67 -5.30 -2.59
CA ILE A 454 -25.78 -4.74 -3.37
C ILE A 454 -25.34 -4.46 -4.82
N GLY A 455 -24.13 -3.95 -5.01
CA GLY A 455 -23.58 -3.60 -6.32
C GLY A 455 -23.38 -4.81 -7.23
N TYR A 456 -23.00 -5.96 -6.67
CA TYR A 456 -22.76 -7.18 -7.44
C TYR A 456 -23.94 -7.61 -8.32
N PRO A 457 -25.17 -7.82 -7.81
CA PRO A 457 -26.32 -8.18 -8.65
C PRO A 457 -26.75 -7.06 -9.59
N LEU A 458 -26.61 -5.78 -9.22
CA LEU A 458 -27.03 -4.64 -10.06
C LEU A 458 -26.14 -4.47 -11.31
N LEU A 459 -24.83 -4.69 -11.15
CA LEU A 459 -23.87 -4.58 -12.23
C LEU A 459 -23.79 -5.85 -13.09
N SER A 460 -24.01 -7.02 -12.49
CA SER A 460 -24.07 -8.30 -13.22
C SER A 460 -25.38 -8.55 -13.97
N ARG A 461 -26.54 -8.07 -13.47
CA ARG A 461 -27.84 -8.23 -14.16
C ARG A 461 -28.00 -7.33 -15.39
N LYS A 462 -27.51 -6.08 -15.32
CA LYS A 462 -27.61 -5.11 -16.43
C LYS A 462 -27.01 -5.62 -17.75
N HIS A 463 -26.00 -6.50 -17.69
CA HIS A 463 -25.36 -7.03 -18.89
C HIS A 463 -26.06 -8.28 -19.44
N ALA A 464 -26.71 -9.09 -18.60
CA ALA A 464 -27.56 -10.20 -19.08
C ALA A 464 -28.77 -9.68 -19.89
N GLU A 465 -29.30 -8.51 -19.55
CA GLU A 465 -30.39 -7.83 -20.28
C GLU A 465 -29.92 -7.05 -21.51
N THR A 466 -28.62 -6.72 -21.63
CA THR A 466 -28.06 -6.02 -22.81
C THR A 466 -27.56 -7.03 -23.87
N ALA A 467 -27.34 -8.28 -23.48
CA ALA A 467 -26.93 -9.38 -24.36
C ALA A 467 -28.11 -10.24 -24.88
N ALA A 468 -29.34 -9.95 -24.43
CA ALA A 468 -30.59 -10.52 -24.92
C ALA A 468 -31.34 -9.47 -25.75
#